data_AF-A0A3R8N8Q5-F1
#
_entry.id   AF-A0A3R8N8Q5-F1
#
_cell.length_a   1.000
_cell.length_b   1.000
_cell.length_c   1.000
_cell.angle_alpha   90.00
_cell.angle_beta   90.00
_cell.angle_gamma   90.00
#
_symmetry.space_group_name_H-M   'P 1'
#
loop_
_entity.id
_entity.type
_entity.pdbx_description
1 polymer ?
#
loop_
_entity_poly.entity_id
_entity_poly.type
_entity_poly.pdbx_seq_one_letter_code
_entity_poly.pdbx_strand_id
1 'polypeptide(L)'
;MDKLFAKFANVTARATGSPPAFLICVALVVLWAVTGPIFKFSETWQLVINTGTTIITFLMVFLIQNTQNRDGLALQTKLDELIRATTEAEDDFIGIEKLTDKELEVMHAHCKQRADRHVRAFQKLAAERDARLKARPKSKGAAKSAKTAPSASTRAASRAKALSAGHPSRKKAG
;
A
#
# COMPACT_ATOMS: atom_id res chain seq x y z
N MET A 1 -8.94 -27.62 -16.19
CA MET A 1 -10.25 -27.27 -15.60
C MET A 1 -10.19 -26.01 -14.72
N ASP A 2 -9.00 -25.61 -14.25
CA ASP A 2 -8.80 -24.53 -13.29
C ASP A 2 -9.28 -23.15 -13.76
N LYS A 3 -9.12 -22.82 -15.05
CA LYS A 3 -9.55 -21.53 -15.60
C LYS A 3 -11.07 -21.37 -15.60
N LEU A 4 -11.83 -22.45 -15.84
CA LEU A 4 -13.30 -22.42 -15.86
C LEU A 4 -13.86 -22.33 -14.44
N PHE A 5 -13.37 -23.16 -13.53
CA PHE A 5 -13.73 -23.10 -12.12
C PHE A 5 -13.38 -21.73 -11.52
N ALA A 6 -12.20 -21.22 -11.80
CA ALA A 6 -11.81 -19.91 -11.31
C ALA A 6 -12.65 -18.76 -11.91
N LYS A 7 -13.03 -18.84 -13.20
CA LYS A 7 -13.92 -17.85 -13.81
C LYS A 7 -15.31 -17.90 -13.19
N PHE A 8 -15.86 -19.10 -12.98
CA PHE A 8 -17.12 -19.30 -12.27
C PHE A 8 -17.04 -18.75 -10.85
N ALA A 9 -16.02 -19.13 -10.07
CA ALA A 9 -15.85 -18.66 -8.70
C ALA A 9 -15.72 -17.14 -8.60
N ASN A 10 -14.96 -16.51 -9.51
CA ASN A 10 -14.83 -15.06 -9.53
C ASN A 10 -16.13 -14.35 -9.92
N VAL A 11 -16.86 -14.87 -10.91
CA VAL A 11 -18.15 -14.30 -11.32
C VAL A 11 -19.15 -14.44 -10.17
N THR A 12 -19.24 -15.62 -9.56
CA THR A 12 -20.14 -15.87 -8.43
C THR A 12 -19.78 -15.01 -7.23
N ALA A 13 -18.50 -14.92 -6.84
CA ALA A 13 -18.06 -14.07 -5.73
C ALA A 13 -18.34 -12.58 -5.96
N ARG A 14 -18.12 -12.09 -7.19
CA ARG A 14 -18.46 -10.70 -7.55
C ARG A 14 -19.97 -10.45 -7.57
N ALA A 15 -20.74 -11.41 -8.06
CA ALA A 15 -22.20 -11.31 -8.08
C ALA A 15 -22.76 -11.29 -6.66
N THR A 16 -22.38 -12.25 -5.80
CA THR A 16 -22.88 -12.37 -4.43
C THR A 16 -22.41 -11.24 -3.51
N GLY A 17 -21.26 -10.61 -3.79
CA GLY A 17 -20.77 -9.44 -3.06
C GLY A 17 -21.37 -8.10 -3.49
N SER A 18 -22.24 -8.07 -4.52
CA SER A 18 -22.77 -6.83 -5.07
C SER A 18 -24.03 -6.31 -4.33
N PRO A 19 -24.26 -4.97 -4.27
CA PRO A 19 -25.46 -4.42 -3.63
C PRO A 19 -26.79 -4.95 -4.18
N PRO A 20 -26.97 -5.19 -5.50
CA PRO A 20 -28.19 -5.81 -6.02
C PRO A 20 -28.41 -7.24 -5.53
N ALA A 21 -27.35 -8.04 -5.36
CA ALA A 21 -27.48 -9.39 -4.83
C ALA A 21 -27.95 -9.40 -3.37
N PHE A 22 -27.49 -8.44 -2.56
CA PHE A 22 -27.99 -8.27 -1.21
C PHE A 22 -29.50 -7.97 -1.20
N LEU A 23 -29.98 -7.07 -2.06
CA LEU A 23 -31.40 -6.77 -2.18
C LEU A 23 -32.22 -7.99 -2.60
N ILE A 24 -31.72 -8.81 -3.54
CA ILE A 24 -32.35 -10.07 -3.94
C ILE A 24 -32.42 -11.04 -2.76
N CYS A 25 -31.33 -11.21 -2.01
CA CYS A 25 -31.32 -12.06 -0.81
C CYS A 25 -32.33 -11.60 0.24
N VAL A 26 -32.42 -10.29 0.50
CA VAL A 26 -33.41 -9.73 1.43
C VAL A 26 -34.82 -10.00 0.92
N ALA A 27 -35.09 -9.79 -0.38
CA ALA A 27 -36.40 -10.06 -0.97
C ALA A 27 -36.80 -11.54 -0.86
N LEU A 28 -35.85 -12.47 -1.04
CA LEU A 28 -36.09 -13.91 -0.86
C LEU A 28 -36.43 -14.26 0.59
N VAL A 29 -35.73 -13.66 1.57
CA VAL A 29 -36.04 -13.85 3.01
C VAL A 29 -37.43 -13.30 3.35
N VAL A 30 -37.79 -12.12 2.82
CA VAL A 30 -39.12 -11.54 3.01
C VAL A 30 -40.20 -12.42 2.40
N LEU A 31 -40.00 -12.91 1.17
CA LEU A 31 -40.94 -13.80 0.50
C LEU A 31 -41.14 -15.09 1.30
N TRP A 32 -40.05 -15.69 1.78
CA TRP A 32 -40.11 -16.86 2.66
C TRP A 32 -40.91 -16.56 3.95
N ALA A 33 -40.65 -15.43 4.61
CA ALA A 33 -41.38 -15.01 5.81
C ALA A 33 -42.88 -14.84 5.55
N VAL A 34 -43.27 -14.22 4.43
CA VAL A 34 -44.67 -14.02 4.03
C VAL A 34 -45.37 -15.35 3.70
N THR A 35 -44.65 -16.37 3.23
CA THR A 35 -45.23 -17.72 3.06
C THR A 35 -45.43 -18.47 4.38
N GLY A 36 -44.78 -18.06 5.47
CA GLY A 36 -44.88 -18.71 6.79
C GLY A 36 -46.31 -18.89 7.31
N PRO A 37 -47.17 -17.85 7.33
CA PRO A 37 -48.58 -17.97 7.71
C PRO A 37 -49.39 -18.97 6.88
N ILE A 38 -49.12 -19.07 5.57
CA ILE A 38 -49.79 -20.03 4.67
C ILE A 38 -49.46 -21.47 5.08
N PHE A 39 -48.20 -21.71 5.46
CA PHE A 39 -47.71 -23.01 5.92
C PHE A 39 -47.82 -23.23 7.44
N LYS A 40 -48.52 -22.34 8.16
CA LYS A 40 -48.67 -22.36 9.63
C LYS A 40 -47.35 -22.48 10.38
N PHE A 41 -46.27 -21.90 9.84
CA PHE A 41 -44.92 -22.01 10.40
C PHE A 41 -44.46 -23.45 10.67
N SER A 42 -44.79 -24.37 9.75
CA SER A 42 -44.48 -25.79 9.89
C SER A 42 -42.98 -26.10 10.00
N GLU A 43 -42.66 -27.26 10.57
CA GLU A 43 -41.29 -27.80 10.62
C GLU A 43 -40.64 -27.87 9.23
N THR A 44 -41.39 -28.25 8.20
CA THR A 44 -40.88 -28.29 6.82
C THR A 44 -40.55 -26.90 6.29
N TRP A 45 -41.35 -25.88 6.62
CA TRP A 45 -41.11 -24.50 6.20
C TRP A 45 -39.81 -23.93 6.83
N GLN A 46 -39.54 -24.26 8.09
CA GLN A 46 -38.28 -23.91 8.76
C GLN A 46 -37.09 -24.72 8.22
N LEU A 47 -37.30 -26.02 7.98
CA LEU A 47 -36.28 -26.94 7.47
C LEU A 47 -35.74 -26.48 6.11
N VAL A 48 -36.60 -25.98 5.22
CA VAL A 48 -36.21 -25.54 3.88
C VAL A 48 -35.21 -24.39 3.93
N ILE A 49 -35.44 -23.35 4.75
CA ILE A 49 -34.49 -22.23 4.82
C ILE A 49 -33.19 -22.64 5.52
N ASN A 50 -33.28 -23.42 6.59
CA ASN A 50 -32.10 -23.84 7.35
C ASN A 50 -31.19 -24.74 6.50
N THR A 51 -31.78 -25.76 5.86
CA THR A 51 -31.05 -26.68 4.98
C THR A 51 -30.49 -25.95 3.76
N GLY A 52 -31.31 -25.09 3.13
CA GLY A 52 -30.92 -24.33 1.94
C GLY A 52 -29.76 -23.38 2.21
N THR A 53 -29.87 -22.55 3.26
CA THR A 53 -28.81 -21.63 3.64
C THR A 53 -27.55 -22.39 4.05
N THR A 54 -27.66 -23.51 4.76
CA THR A 54 -26.49 -24.32 5.15
C THR A 54 -25.71 -24.82 3.93
N ILE A 55 -26.40 -25.36 2.92
CA ILE A 55 -25.76 -25.81 1.67
C ILE A 55 -25.11 -24.63 0.94
N ILE A 56 -25.83 -23.51 0.80
CA ILE A 56 -25.31 -22.31 0.13
C ILE A 56 -24.08 -21.78 0.87
N THR A 57 -24.12 -21.70 2.20
CA THR A 57 -23.00 -21.24 3.02
C THR A 57 -21.80 -22.18 2.88
N PHE A 58 -22.00 -23.50 2.91
CA PHE A 58 -20.89 -24.44 2.67
C PHE A 58 -20.24 -24.23 1.30
N LEU A 59 -21.05 -24.12 0.24
CA LEU A 59 -20.54 -23.82 -1.10
C LEU A 59 -19.84 -22.46 -1.14
N MET A 60 -20.39 -21.45 -0.47
CA MET A 60 -19.85 -20.10 -0.41
C MET A 60 -18.49 -20.08 0.30
N VAL A 61 -18.30 -20.84 1.37
CA VAL A 61 -16.99 -20.96 2.05
C VAL A 61 -15.94 -21.46 1.06
N PHE A 62 -16.22 -22.52 0.29
CA PHE A 62 -15.27 -23.01 -0.72
C PHE A 62 -15.02 -21.99 -1.84
N LEU A 63 -16.06 -21.29 -2.30
CA LEU A 63 -15.92 -20.25 -3.33
C LEU A 63 -15.07 -19.07 -2.84
N ILE A 64 -15.33 -18.60 -1.62
CA ILE A 64 -14.57 -17.53 -0.99
C ILE A 64 -13.12 -17.97 -0.81
N GLN A 65 -12.87 -19.17 -0.28
CA GLN A 65 -11.52 -19.69 -0.09
C GLN A 65 -10.76 -19.79 -1.42
N ASN A 66 -11.40 -20.27 -2.49
CA ASN A 66 -10.75 -20.34 -3.80
C ASN A 66 -10.41 -18.96 -4.36
N THR A 67 -11.34 -18.00 -4.30
CA THR A 67 -11.09 -16.63 -4.78
C THR A 67 -10.02 -15.95 -3.92
N GLN A 68 -10.11 -16.05 -2.60
CA GLN A 68 -9.13 -15.50 -1.66
C GLN A 68 -7.73 -16.11 -1.84
N ASN A 69 -7.63 -17.42 -2.06
CA ASN A 69 -6.34 -18.08 -2.30
C ASN A 69 -5.67 -17.55 -3.59
N ARG A 70 -6.44 -17.38 -4.67
CA ARG A 70 -5.91 -16.84 -5.93
C ARG A 70 -5.55 -15.36 -5.82
N ASP A 71 -6.38 -14.56 -5.16
CA ASP A 71 -6.13 -13.13 -4.97
C ASP A 71 -4.93 -12.90 -4.03
N GLY A 72 -4.74 -13.76 -3.02
CA GLY A 72 -3.58 -13.77 -2.14
C GLY A 72 -2.27 -13.99 -2.89
N LEU A 73 -2.19 -15.02 -3.74
CA LEU A 73 -1.02 -15.29 -4.58
C LEU A 73 -0.74 -14.14 -5.56
N ALA A 74 -1.78 -13.56 -6.15
CA ALA A 74 -1.63 -12.42 -7.06
C ALA A 74 -1.13 -11.17 -6.33
N LEU A 75 -1.58 -10.94 -5.10
CA LEU A 75 -1.11 -9.85 -4.25
C LEU A 75 0.36 -10.04 -3.87
N GLN A 76 0.74 -11.23 -3.40
CA GLN A 76 2.12 -11.59 -3.08
C GLN A 76 3.04 -11.35 -4.28
N THR A 77 2.69 -11.86 -5.46
CA THR A 77 3.49 -11.68 -6.69
C THR A 77 3.68 -10.20 -7.05
N LYS A 78 2.65 -9.35 -6.85
CA LYS A 78 2.77 -7.90 -7.10
C LYS A 78 3.67 -7.22 -6.08
N LEU A 79 3.60 -7.63 -4.81
CA LEU A 79 4.45 -7.09 -3.74
C LEU A 79 5.91 -7.50 -3.95
N ASP A 80 6.16 -8.76 -4.31
CA ASP A 80 7.49 -9.27 -4.65
C ASP A 80 8.12 -8.45 -5.76
N GLU A 81 7.38 -8.13 -6.82
CA GLU A 81 7.88 -7.29 -7.91
C GLU A 81 8.16 -5.85 -7.47
N LEU A 82 7.34 -5.28 -6.58
CA LEU A 82 7.59 -3.94 -6.03
C LEU A 82 8.83 -3.90 -5.13
N ILE A 83 9.07 -4.94 -4.32
CA ILE A 83 10.27 -5.08 -3.50
C ILE A 83 11.49 -5.17 -4.41
N ARG A 84 11.45 -6.08 -5.40
CA ARG A 84 12.52 -6.28 -6.38
C ARG A 84 12.86 -5.00 -7.18
N ALA A 85 11.86 -4.17 -7.47
CA ALA A 85 12.05 -2.91 -8.19
C ALA A 85 12.54 -1.74 -7.31
N THR A 86 12.53 -1.89 -5.99
CA THR A 86 12.86 -0.81 -5.03
C THR A 86 14.28 -0.97 -4.48
N THR A 87 15.18 -0.03 -4.80
CA THR A 87 16.60 -0.11 -4.44
C THR A 87 16.90 -0.11 -2.93
N GLU A 88 15.99 0.42 -2.10
CA GLU A 88 16.15 0.45 -0.64
C GLU A 88 15.47 -0.74 0.08
N ALA A 89 14.72 -1.58 -0.64
CA ALA A 89 14.07 -2.76 -0.08
C ALA A 89 15.03 -3.96 -0.06
N GLU A 90 14.88 -4.84 0.93
CA GLU A 90 15.69 -6.07 1.02
C GLU A 90 14.98 -7.21 0.27
N ASP A 91 15.67 -7.83 -0.69
CA ASP A 91 15.17 -8.95 -1.47
C ASP A 91 14.84 -10.19 -0.61
N ASP A 92 15.41 -10.28 0.60
CA ASP A 92 15.13 -11.36 1.57
C ASP A 92 13.66 -11.42 2.03
N PHE A 93 12.87 -10.37 1.76
CA PHE A 93 11.42 -10.34 2.04
C PHE A 93 10.56 -10.89 0.88
N ILE A 94 11.15 -11.19 -0.28
CA ILE A 94 10.44 -11.77 -1.42
C ILE A 94 10.06 -13.22 -1.10
N GLY A 95 8.79 -13.57 -1.26
CA GLY A 95 8.30 -14.93 -1.00
C GLY A 95 8.29 -15.32 0.49
N ILE A 96 8.22 -14.33 1.39
CA ILE A 96 8.25 -14.53 2.85
C ILE A 96 7.11 -15.44 3.35
N GLU A 97 6.01 -15.58 2.62
CA GLU A 97 4.88 -16.46 2.95
C GLU A 97 5.20 -17.95 2.91
N LYS A 98 6.33 -18.33 2.30
CA LYS A 98 6.76 -19.73 2.16
C LYS A 98 7.66 -20.18 3.31
N LEU A 99 8.10 -19.26 4.16
CA LEU A 99 8.92 -19.55 5.33
C LEU A 99 8.10 -20.32 6.37
N THR A 100 8.78 -21.15 7.14
CA THR A 100 8.18 -21.75 8.33
C THR A 100 7.92 -20.69 9.39
N ASP A 101 7.02 -20.97 10.33
CA ASP A 101 6.68 -20.03 11.41
C ASP A 101 7.93 -19.55 12.19
N LYS A 102 8.90 -20.45 12.41
CA LYS A 102 10.16 -20.13 13.11
C LYS A 102 11.03 -19.19 12.30
N GLU A 103 11.15 -19.41 11.00
CA GLU A 103 11.94 -18.55 10.12
C GLU A 103 11.27 -17.18 9.94
N LEU A 104 9.93 -17.16 9.86
CA LEU A 104 9.14 -15.94 9.80
C LEU A 104 9.29 -15.12 11.08
N GLU A 105 9.35 -15.75 12.26
CA GLU A 105 9.60 -15.08 13.54
C GLU A 105 10.98 -14.41 13.57
N VAL A 106 12.01 -15.09 13.07
CA VAL A 106 13.37 -14.52 12.97
C VAL A 106 13.37 -13.29 12.04
N MET A 107 12.72 -13.39 10.87
CA MET A 107 12.61 -12.28 9.93
C MET A 107 11.83 -11.10 10.53
N HIS A 108 10.74 -11.39 11.24
CA HIS A 108 9.95 -10.38 11.95
C HIS A 108 10.79 -9.67 13.02
N ALA A 109 11.57 -10.43 13.80
CA ALA A 109 12.47 -9.87 14.80
C ALA A 109 13.53 -8.95 14.16
N HIS A 110 14.11 -9.36 13.03
CA HIS A 110 15.06 -8.54 12.29
C HIS A 110 14.44 -7.23 11.81
N CYS A 111 13.24 -7.28 11.23
CA CYS A 111 12.48 -6.11 10.79
C CYS A 111 12.19 -5.14 11.96
N LYS A 112 11.71 -5.68 13.08
CA LYS A 112 11.43 -4.90 14.30
C LYS A 112 12.69 -4.20 14.82
N GLN A 113 13.82 -4.90 14.88
CA GLN A 113 15.09 -4.31 15.30
C GLN A 113 15.52 -3.17 14.37
N ARG A 114 15.34 -3.32 13.05
CA ARG A 114 15.63 -2.25 12.07
C ARG A 114 14.74 -1.03 12.30
N ALA A 115 13.44 -1.23 12.44
CA ALA A 115 12.49 -0.16 12.71
C ALA A 115 12.85 0.60 14.00
N ASP A 116 13.16 -0.12 15.08
CA ASP A 116 13.58 0.47 16.36
C ASP A 116 14.87 1.28 16.22
N ARG A 117 15.84 0.81 15.43
CA ARG A 117 17.08 1.56 15.17
C ARG A 117 16.78 2.87 14.43
N HIS A 118 15.92 2.85 13.42
CA HIS A 118 15.52 4.06 12.70
C HIS A 118 14.81 5.07 13.61
N VAL A 119 13.84 4.62 14.41
CA VAL A 119 13.12 5.48 15.36
C VAL A 119 14.09 6.12 16.36
N ARG A 120 15.01 5.33 16.94
CA ARG A 120 16.03 5.85 17.86
C ARG A 120 16.96 6.85 17.20
N ALA A 121 17.37 6.61 15.96
CA ALA A 121 18.20 7.55 15.20
C ALA A 121 17.47 8.88 14.97
N PHE A 122 16.20 8.84 14.55
CA PHE A 122 15.37 10.04 14.40
C PHE A 122 15.18 10.81 15.73
N GLN A 123 14.94 10.09 16.84
CA GLN A 123 14.82 10.71 18.16
C GLN A 123 16.11 11.41 18.59
N LYS A 124 17.28 10.80 18.35
CA LYS A 124 18.58 11.42 18.63
C LYS A 124 18.77 12.71 17.81
N LEU A 125 18.49 12.66 16.51
CA LEU A 125 18.57 13.83 15.63
C LEU A 125 17.63 14.95 16.08
N ALA A 126 16.40 14.62 16.50
CA ALA A 126 15.45 15.58 17.05
C ALA A 126 15.95 16.21 18.36
N ALA A 127 16.46 15.39 19.28
CA ALA A 127 17.02 15.87 20.56
C ALA A 127 18.25 16.78 20.35
N GLU A 128 19.14 16.42 19.41
CA GLU A 128 20.29 17.24 19.04
C GLU A 128 19.87 18.57 18.42
N ARG A 129 18.88 18.56 17.52
CA ARG A 129 18.31 19.79 16.94
C ARG A 129 17.77 20.70 18.04
N ASP A 130 17.00 20.14 18.97
CA ASP A 130 16.37 20.92 20.05
C ASP A 130 17.43 21.47 21.03
N ALA A 131 18.49 20.69 21.31
CA ALA A 131 19.63 21.17 22.09
C ALA A 131 20.36 22.32 21.37
N ARG A 132 20.60 22.21 20.06
CA ARG A 132 21.21 23.28 19.25
C ARG A 132 20.35 24.54 19.20
N LEU A 133 19.03 24.40 19.12
CA LEU A 133 18.10 25.53 19.15
C LEU A 133 18.11 26.25 20.51
N LYS A 134 18.19 25.50 21.62
CA LYS A 134 18.31 26.06 22.97
C LYS A 134 19.67 26.72 23.21
N ALA A 135 20.74 26.16 22.65
CA ALA A 135 22.11 26.67 22.76
C ALA A 135 22.40 27.87 21.83
N ARG A 136 21.51 28.15 20.86
CA ARG A 136 21.65 29.29 19.97
C ARG A 136 21.49 30.58 20.79
N PRO A 137 22.51 31.44 20.86
CA PRO A 137 22.43 32.67 21.64
C PRO A 137 21.29 33.54 21.09
N LYS A 138 20.41 34.02 21.96
CA LYS A 138 19.45 35.08 21.61
C LYS A 138 20.26 36.30 21.23
N SER A 139 20.48 36.53 19.93
CA SER A 139 21.13 37.73 19.45
C SER A 139 20.27 38.94 19.82
N LYS A 140 20.54 39.56 20.98
CA LYS A 140 20.22 40.96 21.18
C LYS A 140 21.17 41.75 20.29
N GLY A 141 20.62 42.34 19.24
CA GLY A 141 21.21 43.48 18.53
C GLY A 141 22.49 43.21 17.75
N ALA A 142 22.36 42.95 16.44
CA ALA A 142 23.38 43.33 15.47
C ALA A 142 22.73 43.90 14.20
N ALA A 143 21.90 44.94 14.38
CA ALA A 143 21.80 45.97 13.36
C ALA A 143 23.12 46.76 13.37
N LYS A 144 24.20 46.18 12.83
CA LYS A 144 25.47 46.84 12.47
C LYS A 144 26.45 45.79 11.92
N SER A 145 26.23 45.34 10.69
CA SER A 145 27.29 45.14 9.69
C SER A 145 26.65 44.75 8.35
N ALA A 146 25.84 45.67 7.80
CA ALA A 146 25.51 45.66 6.39
C ALA A 146 26.45 46.65 5.70
N LYS A 147 27.76 46.36 5.69
CA LYS A 147 28.70 47.01 4.79
C LYS A 147 29.76 45.99 4.39
N THR A 148 29.86 45.79 3.08
CA THR A 148 30.95 45.13 2.35
C THR A 148 30.92 43.59 2.24
N ALA A 149 29.97 43.10 1.45
CA ALA A 149 30.21 41.97 0.56
C ALA A 149 29.59 42.32 -0.81
N PRO A 150 30.29 42.15 -1.94
CA PRO A 150 29.82 42.62 -3.23
C PRO A 150 28.59 41.83 -3.68
N SER A 151 27.55 42.55 -4.09
CA SER A 151 26.30 42.04 -4.64
C SER A 151 26.56 41.06 -5.79
N ALA A 152 25.76 39.99 -5.82
CA ALA A 152 25.75 38.96 -6.87
C ALA A 152 25.58 39.51 -8.32
N SER A 153 25.24 40.79 -8.46
CA SER A 153 25.20 41.52 -9.74
C SER A 153 26.58 41.59 -10.44
N THR A 154 27.69 41.69 -9.71
CA THR A 154 29.03 41.84 -10.34
C THR A 154 29.55 40.54 -10.95
N ARG A 155 29.12 39.38 -10.43
CA ARG A 155 29.54 38.04 -10.94
C ARG A 155 28.84 37.66 -12.24
N ALA A 156 27.63 38.19 -12.47
CA ALA A 156 26.90 37.98 -13.72
C ALA A 156 27.50 38.79 -14.88
N ALA A 157 27.96 40.02 -14.61
CA ALA A 157 28.57 40.89 -15.63
C ALA A 157 29.93 40.37 -16.13
N SER A 158 30.75 39.76 -15.26
CA SER A 158 32.03 39.19 -15.67
C SER A 158 31.89 37.90 -16.49
N ARG A 159 30.86 37.10 -16.23
CA ARG A 159 30.56 35.87 -16.99
C ARG A 159 29.97 36.17 -18.37
N ALA A 160 29.15 37.22 -18.50
CA ALA A 160 28.64 37.68 -19.80
C ALA A 160 29.76 38.23 -20.71
N LYS A 161 30.75 38.93 -20.14
CA LYS A 161 31.89 39.45 -20.91
C LYS A 161 32.86 38.35 -21.39
N ALA A 162 32.98 37.25 -20.64
CA ALA A 162 33.79 36.10 -21.03
C ALA A 162 33.16 35.26 -22.17
N LEU A 163 31.83 35.20 -22.24
CA LEU A 163 31.10 34.48 -23.30
C LEU A 163 31.05 35.25 -24.64
N SER A 164 31.21 36.57 -24.61
CA SER A 164 31.23 37.40 -25.83
C SER A 164 32.59 37.44 -26.54
N ALA A 165 33.67 36.94 -25.93
CA ALA A 165 35.04 37.06 -26.47
C ALA A 165 35.58 35.77 -27.14
N GLY A 166 34.76 34.72 -27.27
CA GLY A 166 35.18 33.42 -27.79
C GLY A 166 34.41 32.98 -29.03
N HIS A 167 34.62 33.64 -30.17
CA HIS A 167 34.21 33.08 -31.46
C HIS A 167 35.24 33.38 -32.56
N PRO A 168 36.23 32.50 -32.80
CA PRO A 168 36.83 32.39 -34.11
C PRO A 168 36.09 31.31 -34.89
N SER A 169 35.40 31.75 -35.95
CA SER A 169 34.84 30.92 -37.01
C SER A 169 35.83 29.85 -37.46
N ARG A 170 35.43 28.57 -37.44
CA ARG A 170 36.15 27.53 -38.19
C ARG A 170 35.32 27.09 -39.39
N LYS A 171 35.80 27.58 -40.53
CA LYS A 171 35.49 27.22 -41.91
C LYS A 171 35.44 25.70 -42.14
N LYS A 172 34.48 25.32 -42.99
CA LYS A 172 34.54 24.36 -44.11
C LYS A 172 35.88 23.63 -44.35
N ALA A 173 35.78 22.31 -44.47
CA ALA A 173 36.43 21.40 -45.45
C ALA A 173 36.27 19.98 -44.86
N GLY A 174 35.89 18.92 -45.57
CA GLY A 174 35.72 18.63 -46.99
C GLY A 174 35.49 17.12 -47.05
#